data_AF-A0AAE9YUG6-F1
#
_entry.id   AF-A0AAE9YUG6-F1
#
_cell.length_a   1.000
_cell.length_b   1.000
_cell.length_c   1.000
_cell.angle_alpha   90.00
_cell.angle_beta   90.00
_cell.angle_gamma   90.00
#
_symmetry.space_group_name_H-M   'P 1'
#
loop_
_entity.id
_entity.type
_entity.pdbx_description
1 polymer ?
#
loop_
_entity_poly.entity_id
_entity_poly.type
_entity_poly.pdbx_seq_one_letter_code
_entity_poly.pdbx_strand_id
1 'polypeptide(L)'
;MKKFITVLCVTLLLPLLTAHQALASTMALGFPDEPTDAWIWPGATIGWEFTTSSDIQVDSLGVWDEFGDGLAEEHAVGIWGLDGTLLTSAIVGSGTSATLDSSFRWVDIPSFSLDAGSYVVGAYFSDNSDRGAARSSYTTASEITFNQNLFLYNNGFTLPTEHWNNFDGGNFGANFKFSSAAVPEPSALLLFGLGFIGLALRKSKK
;
A
#
# COMPACT_ATOMS: atom_id res chain seq x y z
N MET A 1 -48.52 -23.16 42.11
CA MET A 1 -48.58 -23.96 40.87
C MET A 1 -49.25 -23.06 39.82
N LYS A 2 -48.66 -22.53 38.74
CA LYS A 2 -47.59 -22.96 37.82
C LYS A 2 -46.83 -21.69 37.35
N LYS A 3 -45.55 -21.56 37.68
CA LYS A 3 -44.37 -21.55 36.75
C LYS A 3 -44.47 -20.44 35.68
N PHE A 4 -43.87 -19.26 35.86
CA PHE A 4 -42.45 -18.92 35.62
C PHE A 4 -41.89 -19.55 34.32
N ILE A 5 -41.33 -18.68 33.46
CA ILE A 5 -40.42 -18.94 32.32
C ILE A 5 -41.10 -19.09 30.94
N THR A 6 -41.26 -17.95 30.24
CA THR A 6 -41.15 -17.87 28.76
C THR A 6 -40.59 -16.52 28.34
N VAL A 7 -39.37 -16.20 28.78
CA VAL A 7 -38.58 -15.04 28.28
C VAL A 7 -37.27 -15.50 27.62
N LEU A 8 -37.08 -16.80 27.42
CA LEU A 8 -35.81 -17.36 26.97
C LEU A 8 -35.94 -18.00 25.59
N CYS A 9 -35.80 -17.20 24.54
CA CYS A 9 -35.15 -17.62 23.29
C CYS A 9 -34.74 -16.36 22.52
N VAL A 10 -33.85 -15.61 23.18
CA VAL A 10 -32.81 -14.84 22.50
C VAL A 10 -32.00 -15.83 21.68
N THR A 11 -32.43 -16.12 20.46
CA THR A 11 -31.54 -16.58 19.39
C THR A 11 -31.40 -15.42 18.43
N LEU A 12 -30.71 -14.39 18.93
CA LEU A 12 -30.13 -13.33 18.10
C LEU A 12 -28.96 -13.96 17.33
N LEU A 13 -29.25 -14.87 16.40
CA LEU A 13 -28.33 -15.22 15.32
C LEU A 13 -28.38 -14.06 14.31
N LEU A 14 -27.80 -12.92 14.70
CA LEU A 14 -27.32 -11.99 13.69
C LEU A 14 -26.05 -12.62 13.13
N PRO A 15 -26.00 -13.00 11.83
CA PRO A 15 -24.71 -13.22 11.22
C PRO A 15 -23.94 -11.91 11.35
N LEU A 16 -22.74 -11.96 11.94
CA LEU A 16 -21.75 -10.90 11.78
C LEU A 16 -21.46 -10.80 10.28
N LEU A 17 -22.24 -10.00 9.57
CA LEU A 17 -21.89 -9.52 8.24
C LEU A 17 -20.68 -8.60 8.49
N THR A 18 -19.47 -9.14 8.33
CA THR A 18 -18.29 -8.31 8.17
C THR A 18 -18.44 -7.62 6.81
N ALA A 19 -19.07 -6.45 6.83
CA ALA A 19 -19.05 -5.54 5.70
C ALA A 19 -17.59 -5.15 5.50
N HIS A 20 -16.90 -5.85 4.59
CA HIS A 20 -15.63 -5.36 4.06
C HIS A 20 -15.98 -4.11 3.26
N GLN A 21 -15.76 -2.94 3.86
CA GLN A 21 -15.72 -1.72 3.07
C GLN A 21 -14.57 -1.91 2.08
N ALA A 22 -14.91 -2.01 0.79
CA ALA A 22 -13.91 -1.90 -0.26
C ALA A 22 -13.44 -0.44 -0.25
N LEU A 23 -12.37 -0.16 0.50
CA LEU A 23 -11.70 1.12 0.42
C LEU A 23 -10.96 1.16 -0.93
N ALA A 24 -11.00 2.30 -1.60
CA ALA A 24 -10.16 2.53 -2.76
C ALA A 24 -8.69 2.49 -2.33
N SER A 25 -7.85 1.81 -3.10
CA SER A 25 -6.42 1.71 -2.80
C SER A 25 -5.75 3.08 -2.87
N THR A 26 -5.04 3.42 -1.82
CA THR A 26 -4.27 4.66 -1.66
C THR A 26 -2.87 4.45 -2.23
N MET A 27 -2.40 5.41 -3.03
CA MET A 27 -1.03 5.43 -3.54
C MET A 27 -0.07 5.87 -2.43
N ALA A 28 1.04 5.14 -2.24
CA ALA A 28 1.97 5.40 -1.16
C ALA A 28 2.75 6.70 -1.33
N LEU A 29 3.18 6.99 -2.56
CA LEU A 29 3.91 8.19 -2.92
C LEU A 29 3.36 8.79 -4.21
N GLY A 30 3.10 10.08 -4.25
CA GLY A 30 2.66 10.81 -5.45
C GLY A 30 3.55 12.00 -5.76
N PHE A 31 3.36 12.56 -6.94
CA PHE A 31 4.00 13.80 -7.34
C PHE A 31 2.95 14.92 -7.39
N PRO A 32 3.18 16.06 -6.71
CA PRO A 32 2.26 17.21 -6.82
C PRO A 32 2.30 17.85 -8.20
N ASP A 33 3.44 17.72 -8.90
CA ASP A 33 3.69 18.16 -10.27
C ASP A 33 4.54 17.09 -10.97
N GLU A 34 4.45 16.97 -12.30
CA GLU A 34 5.25 15.98 -13.03
C GLU A 34 6.77 16.14 -12.78
N PRO A 35 7.49 15.06 -12.47
CA PRO A 35 8.94 15.07 -12.38
C PRO A 35 9.61 15.65 -13.63
N THR A 36 10.48 16.64 -13.46
CA THR A 36 11.29 17.20 -14.55
C THR A 36 12.70 16.63 -14.60
N ASP A 37 13.17 16.12 -13.46
CA ASP A 37 14.47 15.47 -13.32
C ASP A 37 14.25 13.96 -13.31
N ALA A 38 15.01 13.25 -14.13
CA ALA A 38 14.98 11.79 -14.21
C ALA A 38 16.32 11.25 -14.69
N TRP A 39 16.71 10.05 -14.29
CA TRP A 39 18.01 9.48 -14.65
C TRP A 39 17.88 8.04 -15.12
N ILE A 40 18.86 7.60 -15.90
CA ILE A 40 18.97 6.23 -16.40
C ILE A 40 19.70 5.38 -15.35
N TRP A 41 19.26 4.13 -15.19
CA TRP A 41 19.72 3.22 -14.13
C TRP A 41 20.14 1.84 -14.67
N PRO A 42 21.10 1.77 -15.60
CA PRO A 42 21.39 0.53 -16.29
C PRO A 42 21.96 -0.51 -15.32
N GLY A 43 21.26 -1.65 -15.21
CA GLY A 43 21.65 -2.75 -14.34
C GLY A 43 21.50 -2.45 -12.84
N ALA A 44 20.61 -1.54 -12.47
CA ALA A 44 20.37 -1.17 -11.08
C ALA A 44 18.95 -1.45 -10.62
N THR A 45 18.82 -1.81 -9.34
CA THR A 45 17.55 -1.70 -8.62
C THR A 45 17.49 -0.33 -7.96
N ILE A 46 16.42 0.43 -8.19
CA ILE A 46 16.18 1.73 -7.55
C ILE A 46 14.86 1.77 -6.83
N GLY A 47 14.81 2.59 -5.78
CA GLY A 47 13.58 2.83 -5.06
C GLY A 47 13.83 3.63 -3.79
N TRP A 48 13.14 3.26 -2.73
CA TRP A 48 13.14 4.05 -1.51
C TRP A 48 12.75 3.21 -0.29
N GLU A 49 13.30 3.61 0.85
CA GLU A 49 12.91 3.08 2.14
C GLU A 49 11.74 3.89 2.70
N PHE A 50 10.81 3.19 3.33
CA PHE A 50 9.63 3.78 3.93
C PHE A 50 9.31 3.17 5.28
N THR A 51 8.57 3.93 6.08
CA THR A 51 7.96 3.46 7.31
C THR A 51 6.45 3.56 7.17
N THR A 52 5.73 2.48 7.47
CA THR A 52 4.27 2.49 7.65
C THR A 52 3.91 2.56 9.12
N SER A 53 3.07 3.52 9.50
CA SER A 53 2.67 3.79 10.89
C SER A 53 1.53 2.91 11.41
N SER A 54 0.91 2.14 10.53
CA SER A 54 -0.12 1.15 10.84
C SER A 54 -0.01 -0.04 9.90
N ASP A 55 -0.75 -1.11 10.21
CA ASP A 55 -0.86 -2.26 9.32
C ASP A 55 -1.59 -1.86 8.03
N ILE A 56 -1.06 -2.32 6.89
CA ILE A 56 -1.58 -2.03 5.56
C ILE A 56 -1.68 -3.31 4.73
N GLN A 57 -2.56 -3.31 3.74
CA GLN A 57 -2.68 -4.35 2.73
C GLN A 57 -2.22 -3.79 1.39
N VAL A 58 -1.04 -4.21 0.92
CA VAL A 58 -0.51 -3.84 -0.39
C VAL A 58 -1.21 -4.67 -1.46
N ASP A 59 -1.74 -4.00 -2.48
CA ASP A 59 -2.53 -4.64 -3.54
C ASP A 59 -1.99 -4.39 -4.95
N SER A 60 -1.10 -3.40 -5.11
CA SER A 60 -0.53 -3.06 -6.42
C SER A 60 0.92 -2.62 -6.29
N LEU A 61 1.72 -2.95 -7.30
CA LEU A 61 3.07 -2.44 -7.49
C LEU A 61 3.14 -1.66 -8.80
N GLY A 62 3.98 -0.64 -8.86
CA GLY A 62 4.09 0.20 -10.04
C GLY A 62 5.49 0.71 -10.34
N VAL A 63 5.69 1.06 -11.61
CA VAL A 63 6.91 1.70 -12.12
C VAL A 63 6.57 3.05 -12.72
N TRP A 64 7.41 4.05 -12.46
CA TRP A 64 7.23 5.38 -13.03
C TRP A 64 7.43 5.34 -14.54
N ASP A 65 6.50 5.91 -15.28
CA ASP A 65 6.47 5.98 -16.75
C ASP A 65 6.62 7.44 -17.15
N GLU A 66 7.84 7.83 -17.51
CA GLU A 66 8.16 9.19 -17.94
C GLU A 66 7.27 9.57 -19.15
N PHE A 67 6.52 10.67 -19.05
CA PHE A 67 5.53 11.11 -20.06
C PHE A 67 4.30 10.21 -20.26
N GLY A 68 4.25 9.03 -19.63
CA GLY A 68 3.07 8.17 -19.67
C GLY A 68 2.83 7.51 -21.04
N ASP A 69 3.84 7.42 -21.90
CA ASP A 69 3.74 6.84 -23.24
C ASP A 69 4.11 5.33 -23.29
N GLY A 70 4.50 4.77 -22.15
CA GLY A 70 4.70 3.34 -21.94
C GLY A 70 6.16 3.00 -21.69
N LEU A 71 6.38 1.92 -20.94
CA LEU A 71 7.72 1.47 -20.59
C LEU A 71 8.40 0.81 -21.80
N ALA A 72 9.67 1.10 -22.03
CA ALA A 72 10.43 0.49 -23.12
C ALA A 72 10.81 -0.97 -22.82
N GLU A 73 11.02 -1.31 -21.55
CA GLU A 73 11.28 -2.67 -21.07
C GLU A 73 10.30 -3.11 -19.97
N GLU A 74 10.39 -4.39 -19.58
CA GLU A 74 9.67 -4.89 -18.41
C GLU A 74 10.52 -4.70 -17.15
N HIS A 75 9.85 -4.41 -16.03
CA HIS A 75 10.52 -4.13 -14.77
C HIS A 75 10.01 -5.06 -13.67
N ALA A 76 10.95 -5.75 -13.01
CA ALA A 76 10.65 -6.43 -11.76
C ALA A 76 10.55 -5.40 -10.64
N VAL A 77 9.44 -5.42 -9.88
CA VAL A 77 9.16 -4.53 -8.76
C VAL A 77 8.91 -5.37 -7.51
N GLY A 78 9.41 -4.93 -6.36
CA GLY A 78 9.19 -5.66 -5.12
C GLY A 78 9.27 -4.80 -3.87
N ILE A 79 8.80 -5.41 -2.78
CA ILE A 79 8.95 -4.89 -1.42
C ILE A 79 9.79 -5.89 -0.62
N TRP A 80 10.78 -5.37 0.10
CA TRP A 80 11.67 -6.13 0.96
C TRP A 80 11.53 -5.71 2.42
N GLY A 81 11.78 -6.67 3.31
CA GLY A 81 12.20 -6.36 4.68
C GLY A 81 13.63 -5.83 4.72
N LEU A 82 13.98 -5.10 5.77
CA LEU A 82 15.34 -4.55 5.95
C LEU A 82 16.41 -5.64 6.13
N ASP A 83 16.00 -6.89 6.38
CA ASP A 83 16.86 -8.07 6.45
C ASP A 83 17.22 -8.66 5.07
N GLY A 84 16.67 -8.09 3.98
CA GLY A 84 16.86 -8.58 2.61
C GLY A 84 15.83 -9.60 2.15
N THR A 85 14.86 -9.96 2.99
CA THR A 85 13.78 -10.88 2.59
C THR A 85 12.85 -10.20 1.59
N LEU A 86 12.69 -10.76 0.39
CA LEU A 86 11.67 -10.32 -0.57
C LEU A 86 10.29 -10.76 -0.08
N LEU A 87 9.42 -9.81 0.22
CA LEU A 87 8.10 -10.04 0.82
C LEU A 87 7.03 -10.23 -0.26
N THR A 88 7.01 -9.36 -1.26
CA THR A 88 6.11 -9.46 -2.41
C THR A 88 6.75 -8.84 -3.65
N SER A 89 6.33 -9.27 -4.84
CA SER A 89 6.84 -8.75 -6.11
C SER A 89 5.86 -8.95 -7.27
N ALA A 90 6.10 -8.20 -8.36
CA ALA A 90 5.41 -8.32 -9.63
C ALA A 90 6.33 -7.92 -10.79
N ILE A 91 5.90 -8.23 -12.02
CA ILE A 91 6.51 -7.69 -13.23
C ILE A 91 5.55 -6.67 -13.83
N VAL A 92 6.00 -5.43 -13.99
CA VAL A 92 5.32 -4.43 -14.79
C VAL A 92 5.84 -4.59 -16.22
N GLY A 93 4.97 -5.03 -17.13
CA GLY A 93 5.35 -5.29 -18.52
C GLY A 93 5.61 -4.02 -19.33
N SER A 94 6.34 -4.17 -20.44
CA SER A 94 6.61 -3.08 -21.37
C SER A 94 5.36 -2.60 -22.12
N GLY A 95 5.48 -1.42 -22.72
CA GLY A 95 4.45 -0.70 -23.44
C GLY A 95 3.39 -0.12 -22.52
N THR A 96 2.16 -0.05 -23.01
CA THR A 96 1.06 0.66 -22.35
C THR A 96 -0.01 -0.27 -21.78
N SER A 97 0.27 -1.57 -21.68
CA SER A 97 -0.73 -2.57 -21.25
C SER A 97 -1.08 -2.44 -19.77
N ALA A 98 -0.10 -2.08 -18.93
CA ALA A 98 -0.33 -1.77 -17.53
C ALA A 98 -1.07 -0.43 -17.38
N THR A 99 -1.98 -0.36 -16.40
CA THR A 99 -2.81 0.83 -16.15
C THR A 99 -1.93 2.00 -15.77
N LEU A 100 -2.05 3.12 -16.49
CA LEU A 100 -1.40 4.38 -16.13
C LEU A 100 -2.26 5.14 -15.13
N ASP A 101 -1.68 5.48 -13.98
CA ASP A 101 -2.30 6.36 -12.99
C ASP A 101 -1.23 7.13 -12.23
N SER A 102 -1.40 8.46 -12.19
CA SER A 102 -0.47 9.39 -11.53
C SER A 102 0.99 9.19 -11.95
N SER A 103 1.20 8.96 -13.25
CA SER A 103 2.52 8.74 -13.90
C SER A 103 3.21 7.43 -13.55
N PHE A 104 2.50 6.49 -12.95
CA PHE A 104 2.98 5.13 -12.74
C PHE A 104 2.15 4.12 -13.53
N ARG A 105 2.82 3.08 -14.03
CA ARG A 105 2.21 1.88 -14.60
C ARG A 105 2.02 0.84 -13.51
N TRP A 106 0.78 0.43 -13.30
CA TRP A 106 0.38 -0.42 -12.18
C TRP A 106 0.03 -1.83 -12.62
N VAL A 107 0.41 -2.79 -11.78
CA VAL A 107 -0.05 -4.18 -11.84
C VAL A 107 -0.55 -4.62 -10.46
N ASP A 108 -1.66 -5.33 -10.45
CA ASP A 108 -2.24 -5.89 -9.23
C ASP A 108 -1.40 -7.08 -8.75
N ILE A 109 -1.32 -7.24 -7.43
CA ILE A 109 -0.71 -8.40 -6.77
C ILE A 109 -1.74 -9.10 -5.88
N PRO A 110 -1.51 -10.38 -5.51
CA PRO A 110 -2.21 -10.96 -4.37
C PRO A 110 -1.99 -10.06 -3.14
N SER A 111 -3.08 -9.66 -2.48
CA SER A 111 -3.03 -8.78 -1.31
C SER A 111 -2.00 -9.26 -0.29
N PHE A 112 -1.08 -8.39 0.08
CA PHE A 112 0.01 -8.69 0.99
C PHE A 112 -0.03 -7.78 2.22
N SER A 113 -0.05 -8.40 3.40
CA SER A 113 -0.10 -7.67 4.68
C SER A 113 1.29 -7.19 5.07
N LEU A 114 1.43 -5.89 5.32
CA LEU A 114 2.59 -5.33 6.01
C LEU A 114 2.13 -4.79 7.36
N ASP A 115 2.79 -5.25 8.42
CA ASP A 115 2.59 -4.68 9.76
C ASP A 115 3.22 -3.28 9.83
N ALA A 116 2.87 -2.51 10.86
CA ALA A 116 3.58 -1.26 11.15
C ALA A 116 5.11 -1.50 11.27
N GLY A 117 5.91 -0.80 10.47
CA GLY A 117 7.34 -1.08 10.36
C GLY A 117 8.02 -0.38 9.18
N SER A 118 9.31 -0.71 8.98
CA SER A 118 10.13 -0.14 7.92
C SER A 118 10.47 -1.19 6.85
N TYR A 119 10.38 -0.77 5.60
CA TYR A 119 10.49 -1.63 4.42
C TYR A 119 11.14 -0.86 3.27
N VAL A 120 11.50 -1.58 2.20
CA VAL A 120 12.04 -0.98 0.97
C VAL A 120 11.19 -1.40 -0.20
N VAL A 121 10.77 -0.46 -1.04
CA VAL A 121 10.20 -0.74 -2.35
C VAL A 121 11.24 -0.41 -3.42
N GLY A 122 11.32 -1.21 -4.48
CA GLY A 122 12.30 -1.02 -5.54
C GLY A 122 11.95 -1.73 -6.83
N ALA A 123 12.46 -1.20 -7.94
CA ALA A 123 12.28 -1.70 -9.29
C ALA A 123 13.63 -1.86 -9.97
N TYR A 124 13.80 -2.96 -10.71
CA TYR A 124 15.00 -3.24 -11.48
C TYR A 124 14.90 -2.64 -12.89
N PHE A 125 15.93 -1.90 -13.29
CA PHE A 125 16.13 -1.33 -14.62
C PHE A 125 17.31 -2.07 -15.23
N SER A 126 17.05 -2.82 -16.29
CA SER A 126 18.02 -3.74 -16.88
C SER A 126 18.95 -3.03 -17.86
N ASP A 127 18.43 -2.02 -18.55
CA ASP A 127 19.14 -1.27 -19.57
C ASP A 127 18.99 0.26 -19.41
N ASN A 128 19.20 1.00 -20.51
CA ASN A 128 19.13 2.45 -20.52
C ASN A 128 17.88 3.04 -21.18
N SER A 129 16.86 2.21 -21.40
CA SER A 129 15.66 2.57 -22.16
C SER A 129 14.65 3.34 -21.34
N ASP A 130 14.51 3.00 -20.05
CA ASP A 130 13.61 3.67 -19.11
C ASP A 130 14.39 4.43 -18.03
N ARG A 131 13.74 5.46 -17.47
CA ARG A 131 14.32 6.35 -16.44
C ARG A 131 13.52 6.25 -15.14
N GLY A 132 14.20 6.49 -14.03
CA GLY A 132 13.55 6.75 -12.74
C GLY A 132 13.47 8.24 -12.47
N ALA A 133 12.37 8.70 -11.87
CA ALA A 133 12.23 10.08 -11.46
C ALA A 133 13.25 10.40 -10.36
N ALA A 134 13.90 11.55 -10.47
CA ALA A 134 14.97 11.99 -9.58
C ALA A 134 14.67 13.40 -9.07
N ARG A 135 15.18 13.74 -7.88
CA ARG A 135 15.12 15.13 -7.32
C ARG A 135 13.73 15.78 -7.40
N SER A 136 12.69 14.98 -7.29
CA SER A 136 11.32 15.42 -7.52
C SER A 136 10.67 15.82 -6.21
N SER A 137 9.77 16.80 -6.26
CA SER A 137 8.86 17.03 -5.12
C SER A 137 7.91 15.85 -5.04
N TYR A 138 7.59 15.40 -3.83
CA TYR A 138 6.70 14.26 -3.61
C TYR A 138 5.75 14.52 -2.45
N THR A 139 4.67 13.76 -2.42
CA THR A 139 3.76 13.63 -1.29
C THR A 139 3.65 12.16 -0.91
N THR A 140 3.43 11.86 0.37
CA THR A 140 3.14 10.49 0.81
C THR A 140 1.74 10.39 1.35
N ALA A 141 1.17 9.19 1.30
CA ALA A 141 -0.03 8.87 2.06
C ALA A 141 0.22 9.09 3.56
N SER A 142 -0.84 9.38 4.34
CA SER A 142 -0.73 9.70 5.77
C SER A 142 -0.03 8.62 6.60
N GLU A 143 -0.21 7.36 6.21
CA GLU A 143 0.37 6.21 6.88
C GLU A 143 1.86 6.04 6.57
N ILE A 144 2.33 6.61 5.46
CA ILE A 144 3.64 6.38 4.87
C ILE A 144 4.58 7.55 5.14
N THR A 145 5.72 7.24 5.73
CA THR A 145 6.87 8.16 5.81
C THR A 145 7.93 7.72 4.83
N PHE A 146 8.38 8.62 3.96
CA PHE A 146 9.59 8.43 3.18
C PHE A 146 10.81 8.60 4.09
N ASN A 147 11.69 7.61 4.13
CA ASN A 147 12.90 7.67 4.96
C ASN A 147 14.10 8.15 4.12
N GLN A 148 14.39 7.46 3.01
CA GLN A 148 15.54 7.74 2.16
C GLN A 148 15.41 7.11 0.77
N ASN A 149 16.12 7.68 -0.20
CA ASN A 149 16.27 7.09 -1.53
C ASN A 149 17.26 5.93 -1.49
N LEU A 150 17.00 4.89 -2.28
CA LEU A 150 17.87 3.73 -2.36
C LEU A 150 18.19 3.36 -3.81
N PHE A 151 19.40 2.87 -4.03
CA PHE A 151 19.82 2.24 -5.28
C PHE A 151 20.83 1.12 -5.02
N LEU A 152 21.06 0.27 -6.02
CA LEU A 152 22.16 -0.69 -6.04
C LEU A 152 22.47 -1.11 -7.47
N TYR A 153 23.73 -0.94 -7.88
CA TYR A 153 24.24 -1.42 -9.17
C TYR A 153 24.86 -2.81 -9.02
N ASN A 154 24.13 -3.85 -9.40
CA ASN A 154 24.64 -5.23 -9.33
C ASN A 154 24.16 -6.14 -10.48
N ASN A 155 23.49 -5.58 -11.50
CA ASN A 155 22.88 -6.33 -12.59
C ASN A 155 21.89 -7.40 -12.11
N GLY A 156 21.06 -7.07 -11.12
CA GLY A 156 20.03 -7.96 -10.64
C GLY A 156 18.91 -7.26 -9.86
N PHE A 157 17.78 -7.97 -9.77
CA PHE A 157 16.66 -7.59 -8.93
C PHE A 157 16.92 -8.04 -7.48
N THR A 158 17.43 -7.12 -6.68
CA THR A 158 17.84 -7.35 -5.29
C THR A 158 17.56 -6.10 -4.46
N LEU A 159 17.40 -6.25 -3.14
CA LEU A 159 17.25 -5.12 -2.22
C LEU A 159 18.30 -4.03 -2.50
N PRO A 160 17.88 -2.79 -2.84
CA PRO A 160 18.82 -1.69 -2.95
C PRO A 160 19.28 -1.24 -1.56
N THR A 161 20.57 -0.95 -1.41
CA THR A 161 21.20 -0.70 -0.09
C THR A 161 22.04 0.58 -0.02
N GLU A 162 22.32 1.20 -1.17
CA GLU A 162 23.11 2.43 -1.24
C GLU A 162 22.21 3.65 -1.32
N HIS A 163 22.64 4.77 -0.73
CA HIS A 163 21.95 6.05 -0.80
C HIS A 163 22.95 7.19 -0.99
N TRP A 164 22.48 8.30 -1.56
CA TRP A 164 23.27 9.53 -1.66
C TRP A 164 22.86 10.50 -0.57
N ASN A 165 23.82 10.97 0.21
CA ASN A 165 23.58 11.97 1.25
C ASN A 165 23.03 13.28 0.62
N ASN A 166 22.01 13.86 1.26
CA ASN A 166 21.34 15.10 0.82
C ASN A 166 20.65 14.99 -0.56
N PHE A 167 20.13 13.81 -0.89
CA PHE A 167 19.39 13.55 -2.12
C PHE A 167 17.91 13.27 -1.82
N ASP A 168 17.26 14.24 -1.17
CA ASP A 168 15.99 14.01 -0.50
C ASP A 168 14.80 13.87 -1.47
N GLY A 169 14.95 14.27 -2.73
CA GLY A 169 13.91 14.16 -3.78
C GLY A 169 13.81 12.80 -4.47
N GLY A 170 14.42 11.75 -3.90
CA GLY A 170 14.20 10.36 -4.29
C GLY A 170 14.87 9.89 -5.59
N ASN A 171 15.00 8.56 -5.71
CA ASN A 171 15.18 7.83 -6.98
C ASN A 171 13.92 6.98 -7.18
N PHE A 172 12.85 7.62 -7.66
CA PHE A 172 11.52 7.03 -7.75
C PHE A 172 11.38 6.25 -9.06
N GLY A 173 11.83 5.00 -9.04
CA GLY A 173 11.50 4.02 -10.08
C GLY A 173 10.30 3.14 -9.71
N ALA A 174 10.08 2.90 -8.41
CA ALA A 174 9.08 1.96 -7.90
C ALA A 174 8.10 2.62 -6.94
N ASN A 175 6.88 2.09 -6.89
CA ASN A 175 5.83 2.54 -5.99
C ASN A 175 4.83 1.41 -5.68
N PHE A 176 3.92 1.65 -4.73
CA PHE A 176 2.88 0.69 -4.36
C PHE A 176 1.56 1.39 -4.03
N LYS A 177 0.46 0.64 -4.15
CA LYS A 177 -0.86 1.02 -3.62
C LYS A 177 -1.25 0.07 -2.51
N PHE A 178 -1.98 0.61 -1.54
CA PHE A 178 -2.41 -0.13 -0.37
C PHE A 178 -3.78 0.33 0.13
N SER A 179 -4.43 -0.51 0.91
CA SER A 179 -5.56 -0.11 1.76
C SER A 179 -5.15 -0.23 3.22
N SER A 180 -5.69 0.64 4.09
CA SER A 180 -5.51 0.49 5.52
C SER A 180 -6.08 -0.87 5.94
N ALA A 181 -5.37 -1.64 6.76
CA ALA A 181 -5.89 -2.92 7.23
C ALA A 181 -7.24 -2.71 7.93
N ALA A 182 -8.21 -3.58 7.66
CA ALA A 182 -9.54 -3.46 8.23
C ALA A 182 -9.45 -3.49 9.76
N VAL A 183 -9.59 -2.32 10.40
CA VAL A 183 -9.69 -2.23 11.85
C VAL A 183 -11.04 -2.87 12.23
N PRO A 184 -11.07 -3.94 13.04
CA PRO A 184 -12.33 -4.50 13.50
C PRO A 184 -13.13 -3.38 14.16
N GLU A 185 -14.33 -3.10 13.65
CA GLU A 185 -15.14 -2.00 14.18
C GLU A 185 -15.25 -2.14 15.70
N PRO A 186 -14.88 -1.10 16.48
CA PRO A 186 -14.99 -1.16 17.92
C PRO A 186 -16.42 -1.54 18.26
N SER A 187 -16.59 -2.33 19.32
CA SER A 187 -17.87 -2.74 19.90
C SER A 187 -18.81 -1.59 20.28
N ALA A 188 -18.52 -0.34 19.88
CA ALA A 188 -19.37 0.83 19.89
C ALA A 188 -20.73 0.61 19.20
N LEU A 189 -20.82 -0.10 18.06
CA LEU A 189 -22.11 -0.46 17.48
C LEU A 189 -22.91 -1.41 18.38
N LEU A 190 -22.20 -2.33 19.05
CA LEU A 190 -22.79 -3.23 20.02
C LEU A 190 -23.26 -2.47 21.27
N LEU A 191 -22.48 -1.49 21.74
CA LEU A 191 -22.83 -0.60 22.84
C LEU A 191 -24.02 0.31 22.50
N PHE A 192 -24.06 0.83 21.28
CA PHE A 192 -25.16 1.66 20.77
C PHE A 192 -26.45 0.82 20.66
N GLY A 193 -26.36 -0.39 20.09
CA GLY A 193 -27.46 -1.35 20.03
C GLY A 193 -27.98 -1.75 21.42
N LEU A 194 -27.09 -2.07 22.36
CA LEU A 194 -27.47 -2.36 23.75
C LEU A 194 -28.09 -1.13 24.46
N GLY A 195 -27.64 0.08 24.15
CA GLY A 195 -28.21 1.33 24.64
C GLY A 195 -29.68 1.51 24.24
N PHE A 196 -30.03 1.22 22.98
CA PHE A 196 -31.44 1.25 22.53
C PHE A 196 -32.28 0.16 23.17
N ILE A 197 -31.74 -1.04 23.35
CA ILE A 197 -32.42 -2.14 24.03
C ILE A 197 -32.69 -1.76 25.50
N GLY A 198 -31.72 -1.18 26.20
CA GLY A 198 -31.89 -0.67 27.56
C GLY A 198 -32.97 0.41 27.67
N LEU A 199 -33.06 1.32 26.70
CA LEU A 199 -34.11 2.35 26.63
C LEU A 199 -35.50 1.77 26.33
N ALA A 200 -35.59 0.78 25.45
CA ALA A 200 -36.84 0.09 25.13
C ALA A 200 -37.39 -0.68 26.35
N LEU A 201 -36.52 -1.40 27.06
CA LEU A 201 -36.87 -2.15 28.27
C LEU A 201 -37.27 -1.24 29.45
N ARG A 202 -36.75 0.01 29.50
CA ARG A 202 -37.17 1.00 30.49
C ARG A 202 -38.58 1.54 30.23
N LYS A 203 -39.00 1.66 28.97
CA LYS A 203 -40.34 2.14 28.61
C LYS A 203 -41.44 1.09 28.85
N SER A 204 -41.13 -0.20 28.78
CA SER A 204 -42.12 -1.28 28.98
C SER A 204 -42.45 -1.60 30.45
N LYS A 205 -41.83 -0.90 31.41
CA LYS A 205 -42.08 -1.06 32.86
C LYS A 205 -42.97 0.03 33.46
N LYS A 206 -43.45 0.98 32.65
CA LYS A 206 -44.54 1.91 33.02
C LYS A 206 -45.84 1.40 32.43
#